data_AF-A0A134BAE8-F1
#
_entry.id   AF-A0A134BAE8-F1
#
_cell.length_a   1.000
_cell.length_b   1.000
_cell.length_c   1.000
_cell.angle_alpha   90.00
_cell.angle_beta   90.00
_cell.angle_gamma   90.00
#
_symmetry.space_group_name_H-M   'P 1'
#
loop_
_entity.id
_entity.type
_entity.pdbx_description
1 polymer ?
#
loop_
_entity_poly.entity_id
_entity_poly.type
_entity_poly.pdbx_seq_one_letter_code
_entity_poly.pdbx_strand_id
1 'polypeptide(L)'
;DSVLDMSQGDVFVHEPEYWYKGVNDVLRGKKYACFASGERPSSPKVDTVTFDQLEALGQKMAGYAVQVGHTSPSSALVPNEGYTAYKVRVKGYKRVRFQSVLSVDARGASFFTANDKLLSSVSVETGASNFADGMYLIADIPDTAEWLYFCVYNKVQDTDKLVVLSNSSKIEDMEPLWVHHKATLVGAFRGSLVGGKLG
;
A
#
# COMPACT_ATOMS: atom_id res chain seq x y z
N ASP A 1 -24.96 -27.82 27.30
CA ASP A 1 -24.47 -27.54 25.94
C ASP A 1 -25.65 -27.25 25.03
N SER A 2 -25.77 -26.01 24.56
CA SER A 2 -26.84 -25.61 23.63
C SER A 2 -26.35 -25.84 22.21
N VAL A 3 -27.16 -26.53 21.40
CA VAL A 3 -26.86 -26.79 19.99
C VAL A 3 -27.14 -25.51 19.19
N LEU A 4 -26.13 -25.02 18.48
CA LEU A 4 -26.22 -23.85 17.60
C LEU A 4 -26.57 -24.33 16.18
N ASP A 5 -27.84 -24.68 15.94
CA ASP A 5 -28.35 -25.20 14.66
C ASP A 5 -29.32 -24.25 13.92
N MET A 6 -29.41 -23.00 14.37
CA MET A 6 -30.31 -21.95 13.86
C MET A 6 -31.82 -22.26 13.99
N SER A 7 -32.22 -23.41 14.55
CA SER A 7 -33.63 -23.76 14.75
C SER A 7 -34.34 -22.89 15.79
N GLN A 8 -33.56 -22.19 16.63
CA GLN A 8 -34.03 -21.34 17.72
C GLN A 8 -33.72 -19.85 17.51
N GLY A 9 -33.25 -19.48 16.32
CA GLY A 9 -32.92 -18.09 15.94
C GLY A 9 -31.44 -17.85 15.64
N ASP A 10 -31.13 -16.60 15.33
CA ASP A 10 -29.78 -16.16 14.96
C ASP A 10 -28.91 -15.91 16.20
N VAL A 11 -27.62 -16.18 16.04
CA VAL A 11 -26.63 -15.95 17.09
C VAL A 11 -25.83 -14.72 16.73
N PHE A 12 -25.81 -13.80 17.69
CA PHE A 12 -25.07 -12.57 17.57
C PHE A 12 -23.99 -12.51 18.64
N VAL A 13 -22.81 -12.03 18.26
CA VAL A 13 -21.68 -11.78 19.14
C VAL A 13 -21.51 -10.28 19.29
N HIS A 14 -21.33 -9.83 20.53
CA HIS A 14 -20.97 -8.44 20.81
C HIS A 14 -19.48 -8.24 20.49
N GLU A 15 -19.21 -7.47 19.44
CA GLU A 15 -17.86 -7.02 19.10
C GLU A 15 -17.61 -5.70 19.85
N PRO A 16 -16.65 -5.67 20.80
CA PRO A 16 -16.40 -4.49 21.62
C PRO A 16 -15.76 -3.37 20.79
N GLU A 17 -15.71 -2.17 21.37
CA GLU A 17 -14.98 -1.05 20.78
C GLU A 17 -13.46 -1.31 20.75
N TYR A 18 -12.81 -1.00 19.63
CA TYR A 18 -11.35 -1.03 19.50
C TYR A 18 -10.84 -0.12 18.39
N TRP A 19 -9.52 0.04 18.35
CA TRP A 19 -8.79 0.70 17.27
C TRP A 19 -8.07 -0.35 16.45
N TYR A 20 -8.07 -0.18 15.13
CA TYR A 20 -7.36 -1.09 14.25
C TYR A 20 -6.67 -0.38 13.10
N LYS A 21 -5.68 -1.07 12.53
CA LYS A 21 -5.08 -0.76 11.24
C LYS A 21 -4.53 -2.03 10.60
N GLY A 22 -4.42 -2.01 9.27
CA GLY A 22 -3.85 -3.11 8.50
C GLY A 22 -2.67 -2.62 7.67
N VAL A 23 -1.59 -3.41 7.63
CA VAL A 23 -0.46 -3.17 6.72
C VAL A 23 -0.32 -4.34 5.77
N ASN A 24 -0.35 -4.06 4.47
CA ASN A 24 -0.14 -5.03 3.41
C ASN A 24 1.28 -4.91 2.87
N ASP A 25 2.20 -5.72 3.38
CA ASP A 25 3.60 -5.78 2.93
C ASP A 25 3.73 -6.79 1.79
N VAL A 26 3.29 -6.35 0.61
CA VAL A 26 3.21 -7.16 -0.62
C VAL A 26 4.57 -7.74 -0.99
N LEU A 27 5.63 -6.93 -0.92
CA LEU A 27 6.98 -7.35 -1.31
C LEU A 27 7.55 -8.46 -0.42
N ARG A 28 7.08 -8.57 0.83
CA ARG A 28 7.46 -9.65 1.74
C ARG A 28 6.39 -10.73 1.88
N GLY A 29 5.27 -10.63 1.16
CA GLY A 29 4.15 -11.57 1.24
C GLY A 29 3.48 -11.62 2.61
N LYS A 30 3.48 -10.51 3.37
CA LYS A 30 2.95 -10.47 4.74
C LYS A 30 1.80 -9.48 4.88
N LYS A 31 0.81 -9.86 5.69
CA LYS A 31 -0.30 -8.99 6.11
C LYS A 31 -0.26 -8.86 7.62
N TYR A 32 -0.25 -7.63 8.10
CA TYR A 32 -0.25 -7.32 9.52
C TYR A 32 -1.60 -6.70 9.87
N ALA A 33 -2.23 -7.19 10.93
CA ALA A 33 -3.40 -6.60 11.53
C ALA A 33 -3.02 -6.17 12.95
N CYS A 34 -3.18 -4.89 13.23
CA CYS A 34 -2.88 -4.31 14.53
C CYS A 34 -4.19 -3.90 15.20
N PHE A 35 -4.35 -4.27 16.47
CA PHE A 35 -5.53 -3.95 17.26
C PHE A 35 -5.09 -3.33 18.59
N ALA A 36 -5.88 -2.39 19.10
CA ALA A 36 -5.72 -1.82 20.42
C ALA A 36 -7.09 -1.57 21.05
N SER A 37 -7.28 -2.04 22.27
CA SER A 37 -8.48 -1.79 23.08
C SER A 37 -8.34 -0.53 23.92
N GLY A 38 -9.44 0.19 24.15
CA GLY A 38 -9.46 1.40 24.98
C GLY A 38 -9.04 2.64 24.21
N GLU A 39 -8.03 3.36 24.71
CA GLU A 39 -7.61 4.64 24.13
C GLU A 39 -6.96 4.47 22.75
N ARG A 40 -7.15 5.49 21.89
CA ARG A 40 -6.52 5.54 20.56
C ARG A 40 -5.01 5.55 20.70
N PRO A 41 -4.27 4.60 20.09
CA PRO A 41 -2.82 4.67 20.09
C PRO A 41 -2.31 5.91 19.34
N SER A 42 -1.19 6.46 19.79
CA SER A 42 -0.52 7.56 19.09
C SER A 42 -0.15 7.16 17.67
N SER A 43 -0.39 8.06 16.71
CA SER A 43 0.12 7.88 15.35
C SER A 43 1.64 8.07 15.32
N PRO A 44 2.38 7.26 14.54
CA PRO A 44 3.82 7.38 14.39
C PRO A 44 4.18 8.70 13.70
N LYS A 45 5.38 9.21 13.96
CA LYS A 45 5.91 10.38 13.28
C LYS A 45 6.40 9.99 11.88
N VAL A 46 5.55 10.23 10.89
CA VAL A 46 5.84 10.04 9.47
C VAL A 46 5.49 11.30 8.70
N ASP A 47 6.13 11.47 7.55
CA ASP A 47 5.78 12.54 6.62
C ASP A 47 4.91 11.98 5.50
N THR A 48 3.86 12.71 5.16
CA THR A 48 2.91 12.35 4.10
C THR A 48 2.98 13.38 3.00
N VAL A 49 3.18 12.93 1.77
CA VAL A 49 3.20 13.78 0.57
C VAL A 49 2.02 13.38 -0.32
N THR A 50 1.06 14.26 -0.50
CA THR A 50 -0.10 14.00 -1.37
C THR A 50 0.29 14.16 -2.84
N PHE A 51 -0.48 13.54 -3.74
CA PHE A 51 -0.23 13.71 -5.17
C PHE A 51 -0.41 15.16 -5.59
N ASP A 52 -1.40 15.89 -5.05
CA ASP A 52 -1.57 17.32 -5.32
C ASP A 52 -0.33 18.15 -4.95
N GLN A 53 0.35 17.80 -3.85
CA GLN A 53 1.63 18.43 -3.48
C GLN A 53 2.74 18.10 -4.48
N LEU A 54 2.82 16.84 -4.95
CA LEU A 54 3.76 16.46 -6.00
C LEU A 54 3.49 17.21 -7.31
N GLU A 55 2.21 17.36 -7.69
CA GLU A 55 1.79 18.11 -8.87
C GLU A 55 2.14 19.59 -8.76
N ALA A 56 1.86 20.22 -7.62
CA ALA A 56 2.21 21.62 -7.35
C ALA A 56 3.73 21.88 -7.40
N LEU A 57 4.53 20.85 -7.09
CA LEU A 57 6.00 20.89 -7.17
C LEU A 57 6.54 20.52 -8.57
N GLY A 58 5.69 20.27 -9.57
CA GLY A 58 6.10 19.88 -10.92
C GLY A 58 6.71 18.47 -10.99
N GLN A 59 6.33 17.58 -10.08
CA GLN A 59 6.89 16.22 -9.95
C GLN A 59 6.06 15.15 -10.65
N LYS A 60 5.11 15.58 -11.48
CA LYS A 60 4.23 14.73 -12.30
C LYS A 60 4.69 14.70 -13.74
N MET A 61 4.75 13.52 -14.31
CA MET A 61 5.11 13.25 -15.70
C MET A 61 3.94 12.49 -16.33
N ALA A 62 2.91 13.23 -16.72
CA ALA A 62 1.71 12.66 -17.33
C ALA A 62 2.02 12.01 -18.68
N GLY A 63 1.44 10.85 -18.95
CA GLY A 63 1.68 10.11 -20.19
C GLY A 63 3.03 9.40 -20.25
N TYR A 64 3.67 9.18 -19.10
CA TYR A 64 4.90 8.39 -18.98
C TYR A 64 4.72 7.28 -17.95
N ALA A 65 5.36 6.14 -18.22
CA ALA A 65 5.56 5.06 -17.27
C ALA A 65 7.05 4.98 -16.90
N VAL A 66 7.32 4.54 -15.68
CA VAL A 66 8.66 4.17 -15.19
C VAL A 66 8.91 2.70 -15.46
N GLN A 67 9.92 2.40 -16.27
CA GLN A 67 10.45 1.06 -16.46
C GLN A 67 11.63 0.79 -15.53
N VAL A 68 11.65 -0.42 -14.95
CA VAL A 68 12.71 -0.87 -14.05
C VAL A 68 13.98 -1.26 -14.81
N GLY A 69 15.14 -1.24 -14.13
CA GLY A 69 16.41 -1.70 -14.69
C GLY A 69 17.17 -0.68 -15.57
N HIS A 70 16.59 0.48 -15.85
CA HIS A 70 17.24 1.55 -16.59
C HIS A 70 18.21 2.37 -15.72
N THR A 71 19.35 2.74 -16.29
CA THR A 71 20.49 3.32 -15.53
C THR A 71 20.27 4.77 -15.09
N SER A 72 19.34 5.49 -15.72
CA SER A 72 19.01 6.88 -15.42
C SER A 72 17.49 7.15 -15.49
N PRO A 73 16.98 8.22 -14.84
CA PRO A 73 15.56 8.56 -14.90
C PRO A 73 15.07 8.84 -16.32
N SER A 74 15.87 9.50 -17.16
CA SER A 74 15.48 9.82 -18.54
C SER A 74 15.29 8.58 -19.39
N SER A 75 16.14 7.56 -19.24
CA SER A 75 15.95 6.26 -19.90
C SER A 75 14.81 5.44 -19.30
N ALA A 76 14.51 5.61 -18.00
CA ALA A 76 13.46 4.87 -17.31
C ALA A 76 12.05 5.39 -17.65
N LEU A 77 11.92 6.67 -18.01
CA LEU A 77 10.65 7.29 -18.37
C LEU A 77 10.31 7.02 -19.83
N VAL A 78 9.35 6.13 -20.05
CA VAL A 78 8.90 5.71 -21.38
C VAL A 78 7.49 6.24 -21.65
N PRO A 79 7.22 6.83 -22.84
CA PRO A 79 5.89 7.31 -23.19
C PRO A 79 4.82 6.20 -23.08
N ASN A 80 3.76 6.48 -22.31
CA ASN A 80 2.59 5.62 -22.17
C ASN A 80 1.40 6.41 -21.58
N GLU A 81 0.38 6.68 -22.40
CA GLU A 81 -0.80 7.48 -22.01
C GLU A 81 -1.67 6.83 -20.92
N GLY A 82 -1.55 5.51 -20.73
CA GLY A 82 -2.27 4.78 -19.68
C GLY A 82 -1.75 5.04 -18.27
N TYR A 83 -0.57 5.65 -18.14
CA TYR A 83 0.10 5.83 -16.85
C TYR A 83 0.51 7.28 -16.62
N THR A 84 0.78 7.57 -15.35
CA THR A 84 1.45 8.77 -14.92
C THR A 84 2.63 8.37 -14.06
N ALA A 85 3.82 8.88 -14.37
CA ALA A 85 4.98 8.74 -13.52
C ALA A 85 5.01 9.91 -12.53
N TYR A 86 5.35 9.61 -11.28
CA TYR A 86 5.64 10.61 -10.26
C TYR A 86 7.06 10.43 -9.76
N LYS A 87 7.66 11.52 -9.28
CA LYS A 87 8.89 11.45 -8.50
C LYS A 87 8.72 12.09 -7.14
N VAL A 88 9.38 11.53 -6.13
CA VAL A 88 9.33 12.03 -4.75
C VAL A 88 10.73 11.98 -4.16
N ARG A 89 11.07 12.99 -3.35
CA ARG A 89 12.35 13.03 -2.65
C ARG A 89 12.29 12.10 -1.44
N VAL A 90 13.23 11.16 -1.37
CA VAL A 90 13.29 10.10 -0.33
C VAL A 90 14.51 10.22 0.58
N LYS A 91 15.39 11.19 0.30
CA LYS A 91 16.62 11.42 1.07
C LYS A 91 16.33 11.62 2.55
N GLY A 92 17.04 10.88 3.41
CA GLY A 92 16.94 11.02 4.86
C GLY A 92 15.78 10.26 5.49
N TYR A 93 15.10 9.39 4.74
CA TYR A 93 14.12 8.43 5.24
C TYR A 93 14.64 7.00 5.08
N LYS A 94 14.07 6.06 5.84
CA LYS A 94 14.43 4.64 5.79
C LYS A 94 13.45 3.80 4.97
N ARG A 95 12.18 4.19 4.96
CA ARG A 95 11.12 3.49 4.22
C ARG A 95 10.18 4.45 3.53
N VAL A 96 9.60 3.96 2.43
CA VAL A 96 8.59 4.65 1.65
C VAL A 96 7.42 3.72 1.35
N ARG A 97 6.20 4.25 1.50
CA ARG A 97 4.96 3.66 1.00
C ARG A 97 4.49 4.48 -0.18
N PHE A 98 4.28 3.85 -1.32
CA PHE A 98 3.87 4.53 -2.54
C PHE A 98 2.96 3.64 -3.38
N GLN A 99 2.09 4.25 -4.16
CA GLN A 99 1.24 3.53 -5.12
C GLN A 99 2.09 2.87 -6.21
N SER A 100 1.70 1.68 -6.64
CA SER A 100 2.40 0.98 -7.72
C SER A 100 1.43 0.24 -8.65
N VAL A 101 2.02 -0.47 -9.61
CA VAL A 101 1.34 -1.18 -10.69
C VAL A 101 1.97 -2.55 -10.87
N LEU A 102 1.22 -3.48 -11.47
CA LEU A 102 1.76 -4.75 -11.92
C LEU A 102 2.80 -4.50 -13.02
N SER A 103 3.85 -5.31 -13.02
CA SER A 103 5.04 -5.18 -13.87
C SER A 103 4.82 -5.66 -15.30
N VAL A 104 3.75 -5.19 -15.95
CA VAL A 104 3.53 -5.32 -17.39
C VAL A 104 4.59 -4.47 -18.10
N ASP A 105 5.31 -5.03 -19.07
CA ASP A 105 6.38 -4.35 -19.81
C ASP A 105 7.45 -3.70 -18.90
N ALA A 106 7.82 -4.40 -17.83
CA ALA A 106 8.81 -3.95 -16.83
C ALA A 106 8.44 -2.64 -16.11
N ARG A 107 7.15 -2.31 -15.99
CA ARG A 107 6.70 -1.15 -15.21
C ARG A 107 6.92 -1.34 -13.71
N GLY A 108 7.20 -0.26 -13.00
CA GLY A 108 7.32 -0.32 -11.54
C GLY A 108 7.81 1.00 -10.95
N ALA A 109 8.82 0.90 -10.10
CA ALA A 109 9.48 2.04 -9.48
C ALA A 109 11.00 1.85 -9.40
N SER A 110 11.74 2.95 -9.36
CA SER A 110 13.20 2.94 -9.31
C SER A 110 13.73 4.05 -8.42
N PHE A 111 14.74 3.72 -7.63
CA PHE A 111 15.48 4.65 -6.79
C PHE A 111 16.71 5.15 -7.51
N PHE A 112 16.93 6.47 -7.45
CA PHE A 112 18.07 7.14 -8.05
C PHE A 112 18.80 8.00 -7.03
N THR A 113 20.11 8.13 -7.23
CA THR A 113 20.96 9.10 -6.52
C THR A 113 20.67 10.54 -6.99
N ALA A 114 21.29 11.52 -6.34
CA ALA A 114 21.26 12.92 -6.78
C ALA A 114 21.86 13.15 -8.18
N ASN A 115 22.75 12.25 -8.61
CA ASN A 115 23.43 12.31 -9.91
C ASN A 115 22.75 11.40 -10.95
N ASP A 116 21.46 11.09 -10.76
CA ASP A 116 20.66 10.31 -11.71
C ASP A 116 21.15 8.88 -11.98
N LYS A 117 21.95 8.31 -11.07
CA LYS A 117 22.37 6.90 -11.13
C LYS A 117 21.36 6.00 -10.44
N LEU A 118 20.94 4.91 -11.10
CA LEU A 118 20.11 3.85 -10.53
C LEU A 118 20.77 3.20 -9.30
N LEU A 119 19.98 2.99 -8.24
CA LEU A 119 20.36 2.24 -7.04
C LEU A 119 19.65 0.89 -6.96
N SER A 120 18.33 0.90 -7.14
CA SER A 120 17.50 -0.31 -7.14
C SER A 120 16.17 -0.04 -7.83
N SER A 121 15.46 -1.13 -8.16
CA SER A 121 14.11 -1.08 -8.69
C SER A 121 13.17 -1.94 -7.85
N VAL A 122 11.89 -1.60 -7.90
CA VAL A 122 10.80 -2.28 -7.22
C VAL A 122 9.72 -2.57 -8.25
N SER A 123 9.32 -3.83 -8.35
CA SER A 123 8.26 -4.28 -9.24
C SER A 123 7.50 -5.45 -8.61
N VAL A 124 6.27 -5.67 -9.05
CA VAL A 124 5.45 -6.83 -8.67
C VAL A 124 5.02 -7.54 -9.95
N GLU A 125 5.27 -8.84 -10.03
CA GLU A 125 4.95 -9.64 -11.21
C GLU A 125 3.44 -9.67 -11.49
N THR A 126 3.07 -9.76 -12.77
CA THR A 126 1.67 -9.76 -13.23
C THR A 126 0.84 -10.94 -12.72
N GLY A 127 1.49 -12.04 -12.29
CA GLY A 127 0.85 -13.22 -11.70
C GLY A 127 0.64 -13.15 -10.19
N ALA A 128 1.02 -12.06 -9.51
CA ALA A 128 0.86 -11.94 -8.08
C ALA A 128 -0.63 -11.84 -7.69
N SER A 129 -1.16 -12.90 -7.09
CA SER A 129 -2.60 -13.00 -6.72
C SER A 129 -3.03 -12.03 -5.61
N ASN A 130 -2.08 -11.39 -4.92
CA ASN A 130 -2.29 -10.51 -3.79
C ASN A 130 -2.05 -9.02 -4.11
N PHE A 131 -1.90 -8.66 -5.39
CA PHE A 131 -1.66 -7.29 -5.82
C PHE A 131 -2.49 -6.94 -7.06
N ALA A 132 -2.96 -5.69 -7.09
CA ALA A 132 -3.67 -5.10 -8.22
C ALA A 132 -3.15 -3.68 -8.44
N ASP A 133 -3.30 -3.18 -9.67
CA ASP A 133 -2.91 -1.81 -10.00
C ASP A 133 -3.56 -0.81 -9.04
N GLY A 134 -2.74 0.13 -8.56
CA GLY A 134 -3.16 1.16 -7.63
C GLY A 134 -3.04 0.80 -6.15
N MET A 135 -2.75 -0.46 -5.82
CA MET A 135 -2.33 -0.82 -4.47
C MET A 135 -0.95 -0.21 -4.15
N TYR A 136 -0.65 -0.04 -2.86
CA TYR A 136 0.64 0.47 -2.43
C TYR A 136 1.67 -0.65 -2.27
N LEU A 137 2.94 -0.26 -2.38
CA LEU A 137 4.10 -1.04 -1.97
C LEU A 137 4.83 -0.32 -0.84
N ILE A 138 5.52 -1.10 -0.01
CA ILE A 138 6.42 -0.60 1.03
C ILE A 138 7.82 -1.08 0.69
N ALA A 139 8.74 -0.15 0.47
CA ALA A 139 10.13 -0.45 0.17
C ALA A 139 11.07 0.21 1.19
N ASP A 140 12.16 -0.48 1.51
CA ASP A 140 13.30 0.16 2.17
C ASP A 140 14.00 1.08 1.16
N ILE A 141 14.40 2.25 1.62
CA ILE A 141 15.07 3.26 0.80
C ILE A 141 16.57 2.91 0.80
N PRO A 142 17.20 2.68 -0.37
CA PRO A 142 18.63 2.40 -0.44
C PRO A 142 19.46 3.54 0.13
N ASP A 143 20.61 3.20 0.72
CA ASP A 143 21.59 4.19 1.14
C ASP A 143 21.96 5.09 -0.05
N THR A 144 22.01 6.40 0.19
CA THR A 144 22.26 7.47 -0.80
C THR A 144 21.13 7.76 -1.82
N ALA A 145 19.98 7.09 -1.73
CA ALA A 145 18.84 7.43 -2.57
C ALA A 145 18.36 8.86 -2.30
N GLU A 146 18.16 9.61 -3.38
CA GLU A 146 17.60 10.97 -3.30
C GLU A 146 16.19 11.01 -3.87
N TRP A 147 15.94 10.27 -4.95
CA TRP A 147 14.67 10.26 -5.66
C TRP A 147 14.12 8.85 -5.81
N LEU A 148 12.81 8.72 -5.65
CA LEU A 148 12.02 7.58 -6.08
C LEU A 148 11.16 8.02 -7.25
N TYR A 149 11.22 7.30 -8.36
CA TYR A 149 10.31 7.43 -9.49
C TYR A 149 9.38 6.22 -9.49
N PHE A 150 8.06 6.43 -9.62
CA PHE A 150 7.08 5.34 -9.57
C PHE A 150 5.90 5.57 -10.53
N CYS A 151 5.29 4.46 -10.95
CA CYS A 151 4.11 4.45 -11.82
C CYS A 151 2.79 4.52 -11.04
N VAL A 152 1.83 5.22 -11.63
CA VAL A 152 0.41 5.19 -11.27
C VAL A 152 -0.40 4.85 -12.53
N TYR A 153 -1.35 3.94 -12.41
CA TYR A 153 -2.25 3.59 -13.50
C TYR A 153 -3.46 4.53 -13.52
N ASN A 154 -3.66 5.26 -14.63
CA ASN A 154 -4.62 6.37 -14.68
C ASN A 154 -6.09 5.94 -14.51
N LYS A 155 -6.41 4.66 -14.74
CA LYS A 155 -7.78 4.14 -14.60
C LYS A 155 -8.17 3.78 -13.16
N VAL A 156 -7.21 3.71 -12.24
CA VAL A 156 -7.50 3.38 -10.84
C VAL A 156 -7.60 4.67 -10.05
N GLN A 157 -8.83 5.03 -9.64
CA GLN A 157 -9.10 6.31 -8.98
C GLN A 157 -9.39 6.17 -7.48
N ASP A 158 -9.94 5.04 -7.04
CA ASP A 158 -10.34 4.78 -5.65
C ASP A 158 -9.18 4.23 -4.82
N THR A 159 -8.12 5.03 -4.69
CA THR A 159 -6.91 4.67 -3.96
C THR A 159 -6.35 5.86 -3.22
N ASP A 160 -5.59 5.59 -2.16
CA ASP A 160 -4.88 6.61 -1.41
C ASP A 160 -3.83 7.30 -2.29
N LYS A 161 -4.10 8.54 -2.69
CA LYS A 161 -3.20 9.38 -3.50
C LYS A 161 -2.16 10.09 -2.64
N LEU A 162 -1.36 9.30 -1.93
CA LEU A 162 -0.31 9.81 -1.05
C LEU A 162 0.91 8.89 -1.02
N VAL A 163 2.05 9.47 -0.66
CA VAL A 163 3.30 8.78 -0.34
C VAL A 163 3.55 8.96 1.15
N VAL A 164 3.90 7.88 1.86
CA VAL A 164 4.32 7.94 3.27
C VAL A 164 5.83 7.74 3.35
N LEU A 165 6.52 8.62 4.06
CA LEU A 165 7.96 8.60 4.28
C LEU A 165 8.23 8.43 5.78
N SER A 166 9.03 7.43 6.14
CA SER A 166 9.28 7.10 7.54
C SER A 166 10.76 6.86 7.83
N ASN A 167 11.18 7.31 9.01
CA ASN A 167 12.48 7.01 9.59
C ASN A 167 12.46 5.83 10.56
N SER A 168 11.29 5.24 10.77
CA SER A 168 11.11 4.07 11.62
C SER A 168 11.44 2.77 10.87
N SER A 169 11.97 1.80 11.60
CA SER A 169 12.15 0.42 11.11
C SER A 169 10.92 -0.46 11.33
N LYS A 170 9.87 0.08 11.96
CA LYS A 170 8.61 -0.62 12.22
C LYS A 170 7.73 -0.63 10.98
N ILE A 171 7.15 -1.77 10.66
CA ILE A 171 6.34 -1.93 9.43
C ILE A 171 4.96 -1.31 9.62
N GLU A 172 4.42 -1.42 10.83
CA GLU A 172 3.16 -0.82 11.24
C GLU A 172 3.16 0.71 11.09
N ASP A 173 4.32 1.36 11.13
CA ASP A 173 4.42 2.81 11.00
C ASP A 173 4.14 3.30 9.57
N MET A 174 4.19 2.40 8.58
CA MET A 174 3.83 2.71 7.19
C MET A 174 2.32 2.82 6.99
N GLU A 175 1.51 2.42 7.99
CA GLU A 175 0.10 2.78 8.10
C GLU A 175 -0.08 3.66 9.35
N PRO A 176 0.03 4.99 9.22
CA PRO A 176 0.08 5.88 10.37
C PRO A 176 -1.28 6.11 11.02
N LEU A 177 -2.38 5.85 10.30
CA LEU A 177 -3.72 6.15 10.76
C LEU A 177 -4.36 4.92 11.44
N TRP A 178 -4.94 5.17 12.61
CA TRP A 178 -5.78 4.21 13.30
C TRP A 178 -7.24 4.49 12.98
N VAL A 179 -7.98 3.42 12.71
CA VAL A 179 -9.42 3.46 12.46
C VAL A 179 -10.16 3.04 13.72
N HIS A 180 -11.23 3.76 14.04
CA HIS A 180 -12.10 3.44 15.18
C HIS A 180 -13.16 2.42 14.77
N HIS A 181 -13.19 1.28 15.45
CA HIS A 181 -14.29 0.34 15.39
C HIS A 181 -15.21 0.60 16.58
N LYS A 182 -16.45 1.02 16.31
CA LYS A 182 -17.47 1.22 17.35
C LYS A 182 -18.03 -0.12 17.76
N ALA A 183 -18.32 -0.28 19.06
CA ALA A 183 -18.97 -1.48 19.56
C ALA A 183 -20.25 -1.77 18.77
N THR A 184 -20.40 -3.01 18.33
CA THR A 184 -21.52 -3.42 17.49
C THR A 184 -21.87 -4.88 17.72
N LEU A 185 -23.05 -5.26 17.27
CA LEU A 185 -23.53 -6.63 17.31
C LEU A 185 -23.30 -7.27 15.93
N VAL A 186 -22.48 -8.32 15.87
CA VAL A 186 -22.16 -9.03 14.62
C VAL A 186 -22.79 -10.42 14.62
N GLY A 187 -23.34 -10.84 13.48
CA GLY A 187 -23.86 -12.19 13.32
C GLY A 187 -22.72 -13.22 13.34
N ALA A 188 -22.87 -14.26 14.15
CA ALA A 188 -21.91 -15.34 14.25
C ALA A 188 -22.34 -16.50 13.34
N PHE A 189 -21.97 -16.39 12.06
CA PHE A 189 -22.25 -17.42 11.07
C PHE A 189 -21.03 -18.34 10.89
N ARG A 190 -21.26 -19.65 10.89
CA ARG A 190 -20.27 -20.63 10.46
C ARG A 190 -20.68 -21.15 9.11
N GLY A 191 -19.81 -20.99 8.11
CA GLY A 191 -20.01 -21.64 6.83
C GLY A 191 -20.02 -23.16 6.99
N SER A 192 -21.03 -23.83 6.42
CA SER A 192 -21.20 -25.29 6.50
C SER A 192 -21.42 -25.88 5.12
N LEU A 193 -20.91 -27.09 4.91
CA LEU A 193 -21.16 -27.84 3.68
C LEU A 193 -22.46 -28.63 3.84
N VAL A 194 -23.52 -28.18 3.17
CA VAL A 194 -24.80 -28.90 3.12
C VAL A 194 -24.98 -29.47 1.72
N GLY A 195 -24.97 -30.80 1.60
CA GLY A 195 -25.10 -31.49 0.30
C GLY A 195 -23.99 -31.16 -0.71
N GLY A 196 -22.79 -30.83 -0.22
CA GLY A 196 -21.64 -30.49 -1.07
C GLY A 196 -21.58 -29.03 -1.56
N LYS A 197 -22.50 -28.17 -1.11
CA LYS A 197 -22.46 -26.72 -1.37
C LYS A 197 -22.10 -25.97 -0.10
N LEU A 198 -21.24 -24.95 -0.24
CA LEU A 198 -20.93 -24.03 0.85
C LEU A 198 -22.15 -23.13 1.08
N GLY A 199 -22.70 -23.17 2.30
CA GLY A 199 -23.72 -22.25 2.80
C GLY A 199 -23.19 -21.45 3.97
#